data_AF-H0R1Y4-F1
#
_entry.id   AF-H0R1Y4-F1
#
_cell.length_a   1.000
_cell.length_b   1.000
_cell.length_c   1.000
_cell.angle_alpha   90.00
_cell.angle_beta   90.00
_cell.angle_gamma   90.00
#
_symmetry.space_group_name_H-M   'P 1'
#
loop_
_entity.id
_entity.type
_entity.pdbx_description
1 polymer ?
#
loop_
_entity_poly.entity_id
_entity_poly.type
_entity_poly.pdbx_seq_one_letter_code
_entity_poly.pdbx_strand_id
1 'polypeptide(L)'
;MAQLLREALGDTLRQARTDQGRTLREVSTNARVSLGYLSEVERGQKEASSELLASICDALDVELADLLLAAGEALRPAPADVMATTKVVIPAPSSGERSTALAAA
;
A
#
# COMPACT_ATOMS: atom_id res chain seq x y z
N MET A 1 3.27 -0.83 9.80
CA MET A 1 4.57 -0.71 9.12
C MET A 1 4.29 -0.59 7.63
N ALA A 2 5.13 0.14 6.88
CA ALA A 2 4.93 0.26 5.43
C ALA A 2 5.14 -1.10 4.75
N GLN A 3 4.30 -1.43 3.78
CA GLN A 3 4.39 -2.65 2.98
C GLN A 3 5.69 -2.65 2.17
N LEU A 4 6.35 -3.81 2.08
CA LEU A 4 7.59 -3.97 1.32
C LEU A 4 7.28 -4.29 -0.15
N LEU A 5 8.23 -4.00 -1.05
CA LEU A 5 8.03 -4.19 -2.49
C LEU A 5 7.67 -5.64 -2.85
N ARG A 6 8.38 -6.64 -2.29
CA ARG A 6 8.06 -8.06 -2.52
C ARG A 6 6.67 -8.46 -2.06
N GLU A 7 6.13 -7.81 -1.03
CA GLU A 7 4.79 -8.09 -0.53
C GLU A 7 3.75 -7.57 -1.51
N ALA A 8 3.89 -6.32 -1.96
CA ALA A 8 2.99 -5.74 -2.96
C ALA A 8 3.04 -6.47 -4.31
N LEU A 9 4.23 -6.85 -4.78
CA LEU A 9 4.38 -7.65 -6.00
C LEU A 9 3.76 -9.04 -5.83
N GLY A 10 4.05 -9.70 -4.70
CA GLY A 10 3.52 -11.03 -4.39
C GLY A 10 1.98 -11.04 -4.35
N ASP A 11 1.38 -10.07 -3.68
CA ASP A 11 -0.07 -9.92 -3.60
C ASP A 11 -0.70 -9.65 -4.98
N THR A 12 -0.08 -8.79 -5.79
CA THR A 12 -0.58 -8.46 -7.14
C THR A 12 -0.50 -9.67 -8.07
N LEU A 13 0.61 -10.43 -8.04
CA LEU A 13 0.77 -11.68 -8.79
C LEU A 13 -0.27 -12.72 -8.37
N ARG A 14 -0.46 -12.88 -7.06
CA ARG A 14 -1.45 -13.80 -6.50
C ARG A 14 -2.85 -13.43 -6.97
N GLN A 15 -3.20 -12.15 -6.92
CA GLN A 15 -4.50 -11.65 -7.36
C GLN A 15 -4.74 -11.95 -8.83
N ALA A 16 -3.78 -11.60 -9.70
CA ALA A 16 -3.85 -11.91 -11.13
C ALA A 16 -4.04 -13.42 -11.39
N ARG A 17 -3.29 -14.27 -10.67
CA ARG A 17 -3.44 -15.73 -10.78
C ARG A 17 -4.83 -16.21 -10.36
N THR A 18 -5.34 -15.73 -9.22
CA THR A 18 -6.64 -16.17 -8.69
C THR A 18 -7.81 -15.66 -9.50
N ASP A 19 -7.72 -14.46 -10.06
CA ASP A 19 -8.74 -13.87 -10.93
C ASP A 19 -8.88 -14.65 -12.24
N GLN A 20 -7.78 -15.25 -12.72
CA GLN A 20 -7.78 -16.19 -13.84
C GLN A 20 -8.25 -17.61 -13.45
N GLY A 21 -8.52 -17.88 -12.18
CA GLY A 21 -8.88 -19.22 -11.68
C GLY A 21 -7.77 -20.27 -11.77
N ARG A 22 -6.51 -19.83 -11.91
CA ARG A 22 -5.36 -20.73 -12.13
C ARG A 22 -4.72 -21.16 -10.82
N THR A 23 -4.22 -22.39 -10.81
CA THR A 23 -3.52 -22.96 -9.65
C THR A 23 -2.05 -22.55 -9.64
N LEU A 24 -1.43 -22.57 -8.46
CA LEU A 24 0.02 -22.40 -8.31
C LEU A 24 0.81 -23.40 -9.17
N ARG A 25 0.31 -24.64 -9.29
CA ARG A 25 0.97 -25.69 -10.08
C ARG A 25 1.03 -25.31 -11.55
N GLU A 26 -0.09 -24.93 -12.15
CA GLU A 26 -0.16 -24.54 -13.56
C GLU A 26 0.76 -23.37 -13.88
N VAL A 27 0.74 -22.31 -13.06
CA VAL A 27 1.58 -21.13 -13.28
C VAL A 27 3.06 -21.44 -13.07
N SER A 28 3.41 -22.14 -11.99
CA SER A 28 4.81 -22.50 -11.70
C SER A 28 5.44 -23.36 -12.80
N THR A 29 4.68 -24.30 -13.38
CA THR A 29 5.12 -25.11 -14.52
C THR A 29 5.39 -24.25 -15.74
N ASN A 30 4.48 -23.34 -16.10
CA ASN A 30 4.64 -22.46 -17.26
C ASN A 30 5.80 -21.46 -17.06
N ALA A 31 5.96 -20.93 -15.86
CA ALA A 31 7.04 -20.01 -15.48
C ALA A 31 8.39 -20.70 -15.24
N ARG A 32 8.45 -22.04 -15.34
CA ARG A 32 9.65 -22.86 -15.10
C ARG A 32 10.29 -22.63 -13.72
N VAL A 33 9.46 -22.40 -12.71
CA VAL A 33 9.87 -22.27 -11.30
C VAL A 33 9.25 -23.38 -10.48
N SER A 34 9.77 -23.61 -9.27
CA SER A 34 9.13 -24.57 -8.37
C SER A 34 7.82 -23.99 -7.81
N LEU A 35 6.85 -24.87 -7.56
CA LEU A 35 5.57 -24.49 -6.91
C LEU A 35 5.80 -23.82 -5.56
N GLY A 36 6.75 -24.35 -4.77
CA GLY A 36 7.13 -23.79 -3.48
C GLY A 36 7.69 -22.38 -3.62
N TYR A 37 8.57 -22.15 -4.60
CA TYR A 37 9.13 -20.83 -4.85
C TYR A 37 8.06 -19.81 -5.24
N LEU A 38 7.15 -20.15 -6.17
CA LEU A 38 6.03 -19.26 -6.54
C LEU A 38 5.14 -18.95 -5.32
N SER A 39 4.88 -19.94 -4.47
CA SER A 39 4.13 -19.74 -3.22
C SER A 39 4.84 -18.81 -2.23
N GLU A 40 6.16 -18.89 -2.10
CA GLU A 40 6.93 -17.95 -1.28
C GLU A 40 6.92 -16.53 -1.87
N VAL A 41 7.02 -16.40 -3.19
CA VAL A 41 6.94 -15.11 -3.90
C VAL A 41 5.57 -14.46 -3.69
N GLU A 42 4.47 -15.19 -3.93
CA GLU A 42 3.10 -14.68 -3.75
C GLU A 42 2.77 -14.29 -2.31
N ARG A 43 3.54 -14.78 -1.33
CA ARG A 43 3.39 -14.42 0.09
C ARG A 43 4.38 -13.32 0.53
N GLY A 44 5.13 -12.74 -0.41
CA GLY A 44 6.15 -11.73 -0.10
C GLY A 44 7.28 -12.25 0.79
N GLN A 45 7.62 -13.54 0.70
CA GLN A 45 8.71 -14.15 1.48
C GLN A 45 10.04 -14.19 0.72
N LYS A 46 10.00 -13.97 -0.61
CA LYS A 46 11.18 -13.94 -1.49
C LYS A 46 11.18 -12.68 -2.33
N GLU A 47 12.38 -12.14 -2.53
CA GLU A 47 12.65 -11.15 -3.55
C GLU A 47 12.89 -11.91 -4.87
N ALA A 48 11.96 -11.84 -5.80
CA ALA A 48 12.12 -12.45 -7.12
C ALA A 48 13.07 -11.59 -7.97
N SER A 49 13.96 -12.23 -8.73
CA SER A 49 14.79 -11.51 -9.70
C SER A 49 13.92 -10.95 -10.83
N SER A 50 14.43 -9.97 -11.56
CA SER A 50 13.73 -9.40 -12.72
C SER A 50 13.39 -10.45 -13.77
N GLU A 51 14.28 -11.43 -14.00
CA GLU A 51 14.06 -12.54 -14.93
C GLU A 51 12.95 -13.48 -14.46
N LEU A 52 12.89 -13.76 -13.15
CA LEU A 52 11.84 -14.61 -12.59
C LEU A 52 10.48 -13.90 -12.57
N LEU A 53 10.46 -12.60 -12.26
CA LEU A 53 9.25 -11.79 -12.38
C LEU A 53 8.71 -11.80 -13.81
N ALA A 54 9.58 -11.56 -14.81
CA ALA A 54 9.19 -11.62 -16.21
C ALA A 54 8.63 -13.00 -16.58
N SER A 55 9.30 -14.09 -16.19
CA SER A 55 8.82 -15.46 -16.46
C SER A 55 7.46 -15.76 -15.83
N ILE A 56 7.19 -15.24 -14.63
CA ILE A 56 5.89 -15.40 -13.96
C ILE A 56 4.81 -14.55 -14.65
N CYS A 57 5.14 -13.33 -15.07
CA CYS A 57 4.25 -12.44 -15.82
C CYS A 57 3.85 -13.07 -17.15
N ASP A 58 4.83 -13.58 -17.91
CA ASP A 58 4.61 -14.29 -19.17
C ASP A 58 3.72 -15.52 -18.95
N ALA A 59 3.96 -16.28 -17.88
CA ALA A 59 3.14 -17.43 -17.54
C ALA A 59 1.70 -17.05 -17.18
N LEU A 60 1.47 -15.85 -16.66
CA LEU A 60 0.16 -15.28 -16.32
C LEU A 60 -0.47 -14.49 -17.46
N ASP A 61 0.20 -14.29 -18.59
CA ASP A 61 -0.25 -13.41 -19.68
C ASP A 61 -0.55 -11.98 -19.18
N VAL A 62 0.34 -11.46 -18.32
CA VAL A 62 0.26 -10.11 -17.73
C VAL A 62 1.49 -9.32 -18.16
N GLU A 63 1.33 -8.06 -18.52
CA GLU A 63 2.47 -7.19 -18.82
C GLU A 63 3.21 -6.79 -17.54
N LEU A 64 4.54 -6.90 -17.54
CA LEU A 64 5.36 -6.53 -16.38
C LEU A 64 5.15 -5.07 -15.95
N ALA A 65 4.92 -4.17 -16.92
CA ALA A 65 4.65 -2.77 -16.64
C ALA A 65 3.37 -2.59 -15.80
N ASP A 66 2.29 -3.30 -16.15
CA ASP A 66 1.03 -3.26 -15.43
C ASP A 66 1.17 -3.81 -14.00
N LEU A 67 1.93 -4.91 -13.85
CA LEU A 67 2.25 -5.46 -12.53
C LEU A 67 2.97 -4.41 -11.65
N LEU A 68 3.98 -3.75 -12.20
CA LEU A 68 4.77 -2.75 -11.48
C LEU A 68 3.93 -1.52 -11.11
N LEU A 69 3.05 -1.07 -12.00
CA LEU A 69 2.12 0.03 -11.73
C LEU A 69 1.15 -0.33 -10.61
N ALA A 70 0.50 -1.50 -10.68
CA ALA A 70 -0.43 -1.96 -9.66
C ALA A 70 0.24 -2.15 -8.29
N ALA A 71 1.44 -2.74 -8.27
CA ALA A 71 2.22 -2.86 -7.04
C ALA A 71 2.63 -1.49 -6.50
N GLY A 72 3.07 -0.57 -7.37
CA GLY A 72 3.41 0.81 -6.99
C GLY A 72 2.24 1.56 -6.35
N GLU A 73 1.04 1.40 -6.89
CA GLU A 73 -0.19 1.96 -6.30
C GLU A 73 -0.52 1.31 -4.95
N ALA A 74 -0.32 -0.01 -4.78
CA ALA A 74 -0.50 -0.69 -3.50
C ALA A 74 0.50 -0.22 -2.43
N LEU A 75 1.73 0.15 -2.81
CA LEU A 75 2.72 0.72 -1.88
C LEU A 75 2.36 2.13 -1.42
N ARG A 76 1.49 2.85 -2.14
CA ARG A 76 1.09 4.18 -1.71
C ARG A 76 0.37 4.06 -0.37
N PRO A 77 0.80 4.80 0.67
CA PRO A 77 0.04 4.83 1.90
C PRO A 77 -1.37 5.32 1.56
N ALA A 78 -2.38 4.59 2.02
CA ALA A 78 -3.75 5.10 1.98
C ALA A 78 -3.75 6.51 2.56
N PRO A 79 -4.47 7.48 1.95
CA PRO A 79 -4.53 8.82 2.50
C PRO A 79 -4.92 8.68 3.96
N ALA A 80 -4.02 9.10 4.85
CA ALA A 80 -4.32 9.12 6.27
C ALA A 80 -5.62 9.87 6.40
N ASP A 81 -6.65 9.22 6.95
CA ASP A 81 -7.93 9.83 7.19
C ASP A 81 -7.70 11.08 8.05
N VAL A 82 -7.60 12.25 7.42
CA VAL A 82 -7.50 13.56 8.07
C VAL A 82 -8.88 13.93 8.60
N MET A 83 -9.49 13.01 9.35
CA MET A 83 -10.67 13.23 10.18
C MET A 83 -10.34 13.22 11.68
N ALA A 84 -9.05 13.26 12.05
CA ALA A 84 -8.64 13.60 13.41
C ALA A 84 -8.77 15.11 13.66
N THR A 85 -10.01 15.56 13.88
CA THR A 85 -10.44 16.71 14.69
C THR A 85 -9.35 17.75 15.02
N THR A 86 -9.09 18.70 14.12
CA THR A 86 -8.52 19.98 14.55
C THR A 86 -9.59 20.71 15.34
N LYS A 87 -9.55 20.57 16.67
CA LYS A 87 -10.40 21.32 17.59
C LYS A 87 -9.93 22.78 17.50
N VAL A 88 -10.63 23.60 16.72
CA VAL A 88 -10.44 25.05 16.71
C VAL A 88 -10.87 25.56 18.09
N VAL A 89 -9.90 25.82 18.97
CA VAL A 89 -10.14 26.49 20.24
C VAL A 89 -10.26 27.98 19.94
N ILE A 90 -11.47 28.51 19.92
CA ILE A 90 -11.71 29.95 19.95
C ILE A 90 -11.55 30.37 21.42
N PRO A 91 -10.51 31.15 21.79
CA PRO A 91 -10.44 31.70 23.14
C PRO A 91 -11.61 32.67 23.32
N ALA A 92 -12.39 32.47 24.39
CA ALA A 92 -13.47 33.39 24.76
C ALA A 92 -12.89 34.81 24.94
N PRO A 93 -13.62 35.87 24.55
CA PRO A 93 -13.14 37.23 24.70
C PRO A 93 -12.95 37.52 26.19
N SER A 94 -11.74 37.96 26.56
CA SER A 94 -11.45 38.45 27.90
C SER A 94 -12.36 39.64 28.20
N SER A 95 -13.32 39.42 29.10
CA SER A 95 -14.10 40.49 29.70
C SER A 95 -13.15 41.42 30.44
N GLY A 96 -12.88 42.57 29.83
CA GLY A 96 -12.01 43.60 30.38
C GLY A 96 -12.61 44.18 31.65
N GLU A 97 -12.01 43.85 32.80
CA GLU A 97 -12.15 44.63 34.02
C GLU A 97 -11.31 45.90 33.87
N ARG A 98 -11.87 46.92 33.23
CA ARG A 98 -11.39 48.29 33.38
C ARG A 98 -11.88 48.81 34.73
N SER A 99 -11.09 48.57 35.77
CA SER A 99 -11.17 49.37 36.99
C SER A 99 -10.48 50.72 36.73
N THR A 100 -11.26 51.69 36.27
CA THR A 100 -10.88 53.10 36.32
C THR A 100 -11.66 53.77 37.44
N ALA A 101 -11.01 54.00 38.57
CA ALA A 101 -11.42 55.01 39.54
C ALA A 101 -10.19 55.82 39.94
N LEU A 102 -9.83 56.76 39.05
CA LEU A 102 -9.00 57.91 39.37
C LEU A 102 -9.93 59.13 39.52
N ALA A 103 -9.95 59.68 40.75
CA ALA A 103 -10.18 61.05 41.18
C ALA A 103 -11.08 62.02 40.38
N ALA A 104 -12.07 62.61 41.05
CA ALA A 104 -12.36 64.06 40.98
C ALA A 104 -13.41 64.48 42.03
N ALA A 105 -13.00 65.27 43.02
CA ALA A 105 -13.63 66.49 43.55
C ALA A 105 -13.10 66.80 44.96
#